data_AF-A0A7S2J491-F1
#
_entry.id   AF-A0A7S2J491-F1
#
_cell.length_a   1.000
_cell.length_b   1.000
_cell.length_c   1.000
_cell.angle_alpha   90.00
_cell.angle_beta   90.00
_cell.angle_gamma   90.00
#
_symmetry.space_group_name_H-M   'P 1'
#
loop_
_entity.id
_entity.type
_entity.pdbx_description
1 polymer ?
#
loop_
_entity_poly.entity_id
_entity_poly.type
_entity_poly.pdbx_seq_one_letter_code
_entity_poly.pdbx_strand_id
1 'polypeptide(L)'
;MVPWQRGELLLIAIAIALQVSYRCFYDVFIEAGAGQYATEDGGQPPHQAVPEVRLMAQEKSPSAAKVVVEAVEVREFLASGCEGPPARLWHIRPSEPGACLSLRPKMSTPGAGRGAHSFGPEVLYGRVTCADLRRPEGGFVELCSSEGCQKEGCVRIPVMGEGECGGSFTGFAAASWRCVPEDSLDDPV
;
A
#
# COMPACT_ATOMS: atom_id res chain seq x y z
N MET A 1 24.90 39.97 34.95
CA MET A 1 23.52 39.48 34.80
C MET A 1 23.26 39.30 33.32
N VAL A 2 23.10 38.04 32.86
CA VAL A 2 23.18 37.67 31.45
C VAL A 2 21.77 37.53 30.86
N PRO A 3 21.32 38.41 29.95
CA PRO A 3 19.97 38.38 29.37
C PRO A 3 19.74 37.24 28.35
N TRP A 4 20.71 36.34 28.17
CA TRP A 4 20.70 35.30 27.12
C TRP A 4 19.75 34.11 27.41
N GLN A 5 19.39 33.86 28.68
CA GLN A 5 18.61 32.67 29.04
C GLN A 5 17.12 32.71 28.67
N ARG A 6 16.56 33.87 28.30
CA ARG A 6 15.11 33.97 28.01
C ARG A 6 14.72 33.40 26.64
N GLY A 7 15.64 33.42 25.66
CA GLY A 7 15.36 32.90 24.32
C GLY A 7 15.34 31.38 24.26
N GLU A 8 16.25 30.71 24.97
CA GLU A 8 16.37 29.25 24.96
C GLU A 8 15.17 28.56 25.61
N LEU A 9 14.66 29.11 26.71
CA LEU A 9 13.46 28.59 27.37
C LEU A 9 12.22 28.65 26.48
N LEU A 10 12.10 29.67 25.63
CA LEU A 10 11.00 29.79 24.68
C LEU A 10 11.09 28.72 23.59
N LEU A 11 12.29 28.47 23.05
CA LEU A 11 12.49 27.42 22.04
C LEU A 11 12.21 26.02 22.60
N ILE A 12 12.62 25.75 23.83
CA ILE A 12 12.31 24.48 24.51
C ILE A 12 10.79 24.32 24.69
N ALA A 13 10.09 25.38 25.11
CA ALA A 13 8.63 25.34 25.25
C ALA A 13 7.92 25.09 23.90
N ILE A 14 8.38 25.70 22.81
CA ILE A 14 7.85 25.48 21.46
C ILE A 14 8.09 24.04 21.01
N ALA A 15 9.29 23.50 21.23
CA ALA A 15 9.62 22.12 20.86
C ALA A 15 8.75 21.10 21.62
N ILE A 16 8.52 21.31 22.93
CA ILE A 16 7.63 20.46 23.73
C ILE A 16 6.19 20.56 23.22
N ALA A 17 5.69 21.77 22.95
CA ALA A 17 4.35 21.96 22.42
C ALA A 17 4.15 21.22 21.08
N LEU A 18 5.12 21.34 20.16
CA LEU A 18 5.09 20.62 18.88
C LEU A 18 5.12 19.10 19.06
N GLN A 19 5.93 18.56 19.97
CA GLN A 19 5.97 17.13 20.25
C GLN A 19 4.66 16.61 20.83
N VAL A 20 4.05 17.37 21.75
CA VAL A 20 2.75 17.01 22.34
C VAL A 20 1.65 17.06 21.28
N SER A 21 1.60 18.13 20.47
CA SER A 21 0.64 18.24 19.37
C SER A 21 0.80 17.07 18.38
N TYR A 22 2.03 16.78 17.96
CA TYR A 22 2.32 15.66 17.06
C TYR A 22 1.80 14.34 17.61
N ARG A 23 2.08 14.04 18.89
CA ARG A 23 1.62 12.80 19.54
C ARG A 23 0.09 12.71 19.61
N CYS A 24 -0.58 13.80 20.01
CA CYS A 24 -2.04 13.83 20.03
C CYS A 24 -2.67 13.62 18.64
N PHE A 25 -2.09 14.21 17.59
CA PHE A 25 -2.57 13.99 16.22
C PHE A 25 -2.36 12.54 15.75
N TYR A 26 -1.23 11.92 16.12
CA TYR A 26 -0.96 10.53 15.77
C TYR A 26 -1.88 9.53 16.49
N ASP A 27 -2.14 9.73 17.79
CA ASP A 27 -3.01 8.83 18.55
C ASP A 27 -4.46 8.86 18.02
N VAL A 28 -4.98 10.04 17.65
CA VAL A 28 -6.30 10.19 17.02
C VAL A 28 -6.38 9.47 15.67
N PHE A 29 -5.31 9.52 14.88
CA PHE A 29 -5.29 8.89 13.56
C PHE A 29 -5.19 7.36 13.64
N ILE A 30 -4.48 6.82 14.64
CA ILE A 30 -4.37 5.37 14.85
C ILE A 30 -5.67 4.79 15.40
N GLU A 31 -6.33 5.45 16.36
CA GLU A 31 -7.61 4.94 16.90
C GLU A 31 -8.74 4.97 15.86
N ALA A 32 -8.73 5.95 14.93
CA ALA A 32 -9.71 6.00 13.84
C ALA A 32 -9.56 4.85 12.83
N GLY A 33 -8.38 4.23 12.71
CA GLY A 33 -8.11 3.12 11.78
C GLY A 33 -8.39 1.73 12.35
N ALA A 34 -8.49 1.57 13.67
CA ALA A 34 -8.55 0.24 14.31
C ALA A 34 -9.98 -0.22 14.67
N GLY A 35 -11.01 0.58 14.42
CA GLY A 35 -12.36 0.40 14.98
C GLY A 35 -13.37 -0.45 14.17
N GLN A 36 -13.01 -1.01 13.01
CA GLN A 36 -13.96 -1.71 12.14
C GLN A 36 -13.51 -3.13 11.75
N TYR A 37 -13.18 -3.96 12.73
CA TYR A 37 -13.23 -5.41 12.56
C TYR A 37 -14.05 -5.99 13.71
N ALA A 38 -15.35 -5.65 13.69
CA ALA A 38 -16.33 -6.33 14.50
C ALA A 38 -16.37 -7.80 14.06
N THR A 39 -16.00 -8.67 14.99
CA THR A 39 -16.33 -10.08 15.07
C THR A 39 -17.78 -10.33 14.65
N GLU A 40 -17.98 -10.89 13.46
CA GLU A 40 -19.18 -11.67 13.18
C GLU A 40 -18.97 -13.13 13.56
N ASP A 41 -20.01 -13.59 14.24
CA ASP A 41 -20.13 -14.73 15.11
C ASP A 41 -20.40 -16.02 14.30
N GLY A 42 -20.17 -17.16 14.94
CA GLY A 42 -20.13 -18.48 14.34
C GLY A 42 -21.44 -18.90 13.66
N GLY A 43 -21.31 -19.33 12.41
CA GLY A 43 -22.34 -20.05 11.66
C GLY A 43 -21.74 -21.33 11.07
N GLN A 44 -21.69 -22.40 11.86
CA GLN A 44 -21.27 -23.73 11.40
C GLN A 44 -22.39 -24.36 10.55
N PRO A 45 -22.18 -24.66 9.25
CA PRO A 45 -23.17 -25.37 8.46
C PRO A 45 -23.18 -26.88 8.82
N PRO A 46 -24.35 -27.53 8.79
CA PRO A 46 -24.48 -28.95 9.09
C PRO A 46 -23.90 -29.82 7.97
N HIS A 47 -23.24 -30.91 8.38
CA HIS A 47 -22.79 -32.01 7.54
C HIS A 47 -23.85 -32.45 6.53
N GLN A 48 -23.56 -32.26 5.24
CA GLN A 48 -24.32 -32.85 4.15
C GLN A 48 -23.52 -34.02 3.55
N ALA A 49 -24.10 -35.20 3.61
CA ALA A 49 -23.53 -36.45 3.13
C ALA A 49 -23.30 -36.40 1.61
N VAL A 50 -22.08 -36.75 1.19
CA VAL A 50 -21.66 -36.81 -0.21
C VAL A 50 -21.97 -38.21 -0.78
N PRO A 51 -22.72 -38.33 -1.87
CA PRO A 51 -22.84 -39.58 -2.62
C PRO A 51 -21.57 -39.88 -3.42
N GLU A 52 -21.20 -41.15 -3.44
CA GLU A 52 -20.12 -41.78 -4.20
C GLU A 52 -20.33 -41.55 -5.71
N VAL A 53 -19.56 -40.62 -6.30
CA VAL A 53 -19.55 -40.37 -7.74
C VAL A 53 -18.33 -41.05 -8.37
N ARG A 54 -18.65 -42.01 -9.24
CA ARG A 54 -17.78 -42.81 -10.12
C ARG A 54 -16.52 -42.09 -10.62
N LEU A 55 -15.39 -42.76 -10.42
CA LEU A 55 -14.17 -42.57 -11.20
C LEU A 55 -14.47 -42.82 -12.70
N MET A 56 -14.51 -41.75 -13.47
CA MET A 56 -14.22 -41.77 -14.91
C MET A 56 -12.96 -40.95 -15.09
N ALA A 57 -11.84 -41.65 -15.27
CA ALA A 57 -10.54 -41.07 -15.58
C ALA A 57 -10.62 -40.42 -16.96
N GLN A 58 -10.87 -39.11 -16.99
CA GLN A 58 -10.65 -38.29 -18.16
C GLN A 58 -9.23 -37.73 -18.05
N GLU A 59 -8.29 -38.37 -18.75
CA GLU A 59 -6.92 -37.87 -18.96
C GLU A 59 -6.98 -36.58 -19.79
N LYS A 60 -7.37 -35.49 -19.13
CA LYS A 60 -7.26 -34.15 -19.68
C LYS A 60 -5.79 -33.76 -19.55
N SER A 61 -5.04 -33.94 -20.64
CA SER A 61 -3.68 -33.43 -20.78
C SER A 61 -3.57 -32.05 -20.12
N PRO A 62 -2.61 -31.83 -19.21
CA PRO A 62 -2.40 -30.53 -18.61
C PRO A 62 -1.96 -29.58 -19.73
N SER A 63 -2.92 -28.87 -20.31
CA SER A 63 -2.66 -27.66 -21.07
C SER A 63 -1.81 -26.80 -20.16
N ALA A 64 -0.53 -26.65 -20.48
CA ALA A 64 0.41 -25.85 -19.71
C ALA A 64 -0.22 -24.46 -19.54
N ALA A 65 -0.79 -24.21 -18.36
CA ALA A 65 -1.42 -22.95 -18.06
C ALA A 65 -0.33 -21.89 -18.22
N LYS A 66 -0.50 -20.98 -19.18
CA LYS A 66 0.39 -19.83 -19.35
C LYS A 66 0.43 -19.14 -17.99
N VAL A 67 1.58 -19.21 -17.32
CA VAL A 67 1.81 -18.47 -16.07
C VAL A 67 1.73 -17.00 -16.44
N VAL A 68 0.64 -16.35 -16.06
CA VAL A 68 0.47 -14.91 -16.26
C VAL A 68 1.31 -14.23 -15.20
N VAL A 69 2.34 -13.50 -15.62
CA VAL A 69 3.11 -12.66 -14.71
C VAL A 69 2.25 -11.44 -14.39
N GLU A 70 2.02 -11.21 -13.09
CA GLU A 70 1.23 -10.09 -12.60
C GLU A 70 2.15 -8.98 -12.08
N ALA A 71 1.78 -7.74 -12.37
CA ALA A 71 2.39 -6.54 -11.83
C ALA A 71 1.41 -5.82 -10.91
N VAL A 72 1.96 -5.09 -9.94
CA VAL A 72 1.17 -4.25 -9.03
C VAL A 72 1.07 -2.85 -9.62
N GLU A 73 -0.16 -2.38 -9.83
CA GLU A 73 -0.43 -0.99 -10.15
C GLU A 73 -0.97 -0.27 -8.92
N VAL A 74 -0.38 0.88 -8.60
CA VAL A 74 -0.86 1.77 -7.55
C VAL A 74 -1.25 3.11 -8.15
N ARG A 75 -2.45 3.57 -7.85
CA ARG A 75 -2.97 4.87 -8.26
C ARG A 75 -3.09 5.76 -7.03
N GLU A 76 -2.47 6.92 -7.04
CA GLU A 76 -2.60 7.89 -5.94
C GLU A 76 -3.38 9.11 -6.40
N PHE A 77 -4.26 9.59 -5.53
CA PHE A 77 -5.25 10.62 -5.84
C PHE A 77 -5.11 11.81 -4.89
N LEU A 78 -5.39 13.00 -5.41
CA LEU A 78 -5.48 14.22 -4.61
C LEU A 78 -6.78 14.27 -3.80
N ALA A 79 -7.84 13.61 -4.28
CA ALA A 79 -9.10 13.46 -3.57
C ALA A 79 -9.07 12.24 -2.64
N SER A 80 -9.69 12.36 -1.47
CA SER A 80 -9.73 11.29 -0.46
C SER A 80 -10.59 10.07 -0.85
N GLY A 81 -11.45 10.20 -1.87
CA GLY A 81 -12.33 9.12 -2.36
C GLY A 81 -11.82 8.38 -3.60
N CYS A 82 -10.54 8.54 -3.98
CA CYS A 82 -9.98 8.01 -5.23
C CYS A 82 -10.75 8.46 -6.49
N GLU A 83 -11.32 9.66 -6.45
CA GLU A 83 -12.09 10.23 -7.54
C GLU A 83 -11.18 10.96 -8.54
N GLY A 84 -11.58 10.95 -9.82
CA GLY A 84 -10.87 11.65 -10.89
C GLY A 84 -9.62 10.92 -11.40
N PRO A 85 -8.78 11.59 -12.19
CA PRO A 85 -7.54 10.99 -12.69
C PRO A 85 -6.50 10.84 -11.57
N PRO A 86 -5.70 9.76 -11.57
CA PRO A 86 -4.62 9.60 -10.60
C PRO A 86 -3.54 10.68 -10.82
N ALA A 87 -3.07 11.26 -9.71
CA ALA A 87 -1.98 12.23 -9.71
C ALA A 87 -0.60 11.56 -9.76
N ARG A 88 -0.50 10.31 -9.28
CA ARG A 88 0.67 9.45 -9.49
C ARG A 88 0.22 8.03 -9.83
N LEU A 89 1.00 7.39 -10.71
CA LEU A 89 0.79 6.01 -11.11
C LEU A 89 2.09 5.23 -10.87
N TRP A 90 2.01 4.14 -10.11
CA TRP A 90 3.12 3.26 -9.83
C TRP A 90 2.89 1.96 -10.58
N HIS A 91 3.90 1.51 -11.32
CA HIS A 91 3.90 0.20 -11.97
C HIS A 91 5.06 -0.60 -11.39
N ILE A 92 4.74 -1.55 -10.53
CA ILE A 92 5.71 -2.33 -9.78
C ILE A 92 5.72 -3.72 -10.37
N ARG A 93 6.73 -3.98 -11.21
CA ARG A 93 6.97 -5.28 -11.83
C ARG A 93 7.81 -6.13 -10.86
N PRO A 94 7.32 -7.27 -10.38
CA PRO A 94 8.13 -8.15 -9.55
C PRO A 94 9.24 -8.77 -10.40
N SER A 95 10.50 -8.55 -10.05
CA SER A 95 11.61 -9.24 -10.70
C SER A 95 11.64 -10.72 -10.29
N GLU A 96 11.46 -10.98 -8.99
CA GLU A 96 11.34 -12.30 -8.38
C GLU A 96 10.44 -12.20 -7.12
N PRO A 97 9.77 -13.29 -6.69
CA PRO A 97 9.00 -13.30 -5.46
C PRO A 97 9.84 -12.86 -4.25
N GLY A 98 9.39 -11.79 -3.60
CA GLY A 98 10.08 -11.25 -2.43
C GLY A 98 11.39 -10.54 -2.73
N ALA A 99 11.72 -10.18 -3.98
CA ALA A 99 12.86 -9.31 -4.27
C ALA A 99 12.66 -7.89 -3.72
N CYS A 100 13.75 -7.22 -3.33
CA CYS A 100 13.73 -5.79 -3.02
C CYS A 100 13.70 -5.00 -4.32
N LEU A 101 12.73 -4.11 -4.47
CA LEU A 101 12.51 -3.33 -5.68
C LEU A 101 12.73 -1.85 -5.40
N SER A 102 13.38 -1.15 -6.33
CA SER A 102 13.35 0.31 -6.40
C SER A 102 12.00 0.74 -6.99
N LEU A 103 11.12 1.27 -6.16
CA LEU A 103 9.82 1.79 -6.52
C LEU A 103 9.96 3.26 -6.96
N ARG A 104 9.62 3.54 -8.21
CA ARG A 104 9.61 4.91 -8.77
C ARG A 104 8.25 5.21 -9.38
N PRO A 105 7.64 6.35 -9.06
CA PRO A 105 6.36 6.72 -9.65
C PRO A 105 6.56 7.14 -11.10
N LYS A 106 5.61 6.78 -11.97
CA LYS A 106 5.36 7.53 -13.19
C LYS A 106 4.48 8.72 -12.81
N MET A 107 4.99 9.92 -13.03
CA MET A 107 4.21 11.15 -12.83
C MET A 107 3.18 11.26 -13.95
N SER A 108 1.92 10.89 -13.69
CA SER A 108 0.79 11.22 -14.54
C SER A 108 0.33 12.62 -14.15
N THR A 109 0.79 13.66 -14.85
CA THR A 109 0.38 15.04 -14.52
C THR A 109 -0.99 15.32 -15.15
N PRO A 110 -2.12 15.31 -14.44
CA PRO A 110 -3.42 15.56 -15.06
C PRO A 110 -3.67 17.07 -14.98
N GLY A 111 -3.29 17.80 -16.03
CA GLY A 111 -3.50 19.24 -16.12
C GLY A 111 -2.62 20.05 -15.15
N ALA A 112 -1.50 20.58 -15.64
CA ALA A 112 -0.58 21.42 -14.88
C ALA A 112 -1.24 22.73 -14.38
N GLY A 113 -1.90 22.67 -13.23
CA GLY A 113 -2.26 23.80 -12.38
C GLY A 113 -1.17 24.00 -11.32
N ARG A 114 -0.54 25.17 -11.36
CA ARG A 114 0.61 25.61 -10.54
C ARG A 114 0.48 25.28 -9.05
N GLY A 115 1.33 24.38 -8.57
CA GLY A 115 1.45 24.05 -7.15
C GLY A 115 2.15 22.72 -6.92
N ALA A 116 3.18 22.41 -7.71
CA ALA A 116 3.95 21.17 -7.58
C ALA A 116 4.75 21.23 -6.28
N HIS A 117 4.11 20.86 -5.18
CA HIS A 117 4.84 20.59 -3.97
C HIS A 117 5.68 19.34 -4.18
N SER A 118 6.99 19.54 -4.17
CA SER A 118 7.99 18.48 -4.19
C SER A 118 7.92 17.74 -2.85
N PHE A 119 7.01 16.77 -2.74
CA PHE A 119 6.85 15.95 -1.55
C PHE A 119 7.20 14.49 -1.89
N GLY A 120 8.33 14.05 -1.35
CA GLY A 120 8.73 12.65 -1.24
C GLY A 120 10.04 12.30 -1.93
N PRO A 121 10.84 11.37 -1.37
CA PRO A 121 12.09 10.89 -1.95
C PRO A 121 11.82 10.32 -3.36
N GLU A 122 12.71 10.67 -4.29
CA GLU A 122 12.61 10.33 -5.71
C GLU A 122 12.66 8.81 -5.98
N VAL A 123 13.05 8.02 -4.97
CA VAL A 123 13.13 6.56 -5.01
C VAL A 123 12.73 5.99 -3.65
N LEU A 124 11.82 5.02 -3.64
CA LEU A 124 11.51 4.19 -2.47
C LEU A 124 12.03 2.78 -2.71
N TYR A 125 12.36 2.04 -1.65
CA TYR A 125 12.69 0.62 -1.76
C TYR A 125 11.62 -0.20 -1.05
N GLY A 126 11.31 -1.39 -1.54
CA GLY A 126 10.32 -2.22 -0.90
C GLY A 126 10.06 -3.56 -1.57
N ARG A 127 9.17 -4.35 -0.97
CA ARG A 127 8.68 -5.63 -1.48
C ARG A 127 7.16 -5.57 -1.54
N VAL A 128 6.61 -5.96 -2.69
CA VAL A 128 5.17 -6.08 -2.90
C VAL A 128 4.90 -7.17 -3.92
N THR A 129 3.90 -7.99 -3.67
CA THR A 129 3.44 -9.02 -4.60
C THR A 129 1.92 -9.05 -4.62
N CYS A 130 1.34 -9.53 -5.71
CA CYS A 130 -0.11 -9.74 -5.80
C CYS A 130 -0.64 -10.74 -4.77
N ALA A 131 0.18 -11.72 -4.39
CA ALA A 131 -0.16 -12.64 -3.31
C ALA A 131 -0.27 -11.90 -1.96
N ASP A 132 0.61 -10.93 -1.68
CA ASP A 132 0.55 -10.14 -0.45
C ASP A 132 -0.63 -9.18 -0.41
N LEU A 133 -1.03 -8.60 -1.55
CA LEU A 133 -2.20 -7.71 -1.64
C LEU A 133 -3.53 -8.46 -1.47
N ARG A 134 -3.61 -9.71 -1.94
CA ARG A 134 -4.83 -10.53 -1.92
C ARG A 134 -5.00 -11.39 -0.68
N ARG A 135 -4.25 -11.10 0.39
CA ARG A 135 -4.35 -11.85 1.65
C ARG A 135 -5.75 -11.68 2.27
N PRO A 136 -6.37 -12.77 2.75
CA PRO A 136 -7.69 -12.70 3.39
C PRO A 136 -7.74 -11.78 4.61
N GLU A 137 -6.64 -11.68 5.36
CA GLU A 137 -6.51 -10.87 6.57
C GLU A 137 -6.24 -9.38 6.32
N GLY A 138 -6.22 -8.94 5.06
CA GLY A 138 -5.78 -7.61 4.66
C GLY A 138 -4.33 -7.63 4.15
N GLY A 139 -4.12 -7.01 3.00
CA GLY A 139 -2.81 -6.99 2.35
C GLY A 139 -1.82 -6.02 3.00
N PHE A 140 -0.56 -6.10 2.58
CA PHE A 140 0.45 -5.11 2.96
C PHE A 140 1.50 -4.88 1.88
N VAL A 141 2.18 -3.74 1.97
CA VAL A 141 3.44 -3.46 1.28
C VAL A 141 4.55 -3.32 2.30
N GLU A 142 5.73 -3.88 2.02
CA GLU A 142 6.92 -3.70 2.84
C GLU A 142 7.75 -2.57 2.23
N LEU A 143 7.91 -1.44 2.92
CA LEU A 143 8.76 -0.33 2.50
C LEU A 143 10.04 -0.31 3.32
N CYS A 144 11.16 -0.08 2.66
CA CYS A 144 12.49 -0.20 3.24
C CYS A 144 13.32 1.06 2.99
N SER A 145 14.21 1.34 3.94
CA SER A 145 15.14 2.48 3.89
C SER A 145 16.37 2.26 2.99
N SER A 146 16.60 1.02 2.53
CA SER A 146 17.78 0.65 1.74
C SER A 146 17.45 -0.35 0.63
N GLU A 147 18.28 -0.35 -0.42
CA GLU A 147 18.17 -1.21 -1.61
C GLU A 147 18.28 -2.71 -1.30
N GLY A 148 18.84 -3.08 -0.15
CA GLY A 148 18.90 -4.47 0.30
C GLY A 148 17.61 -4.98 0.97
N CYS A 149 16.67 -4.09 1.28
CA CYS A 149 15.49 -4.37 2.09
C CYS A 149 15.82 -5.25 3.32
N GLN A 150 16.84 -4.86 4.09
CA GLN A 150 17.19 -5.53 5.35
C GLN A 150 16.01 -5.44 6.32
N LYS A 151 15.71 -6.54 7.03
CA LYS A 151 14.49 -6.65 7.85
C LYS A 151 14.36 -5.53 8.87
N GLU A 152 15.47 -5.10 9.44
CA GLU A 152 15.55 -4.06 10.47
C GLU A 152 15.24 -2.66 9.92
N GLY A 153 15.39 -2.47 8.61
CA GLY A 153 15.16 -1.20 7.92
C GLY A 153 13.84 -1.14 7.15
N CYS A 154 12.95 -2.12 7.33
CA CYS A 154 11.69 -2.24 6.62
C CYS A 154 10.48 -2.08 7.57
N VAL A 155 9.43 -1.45 7.06
CA VAL A 155 8.14 -1.28 7.73
C VAL A 155 7.04 -1.86 6.86
N ARG A 156 6.08 -2.53 7.50
CA ARG A 156 4.88 -3.02 6.80
C ARG A 156 3.80 -1.97 6.88
N ILE A 157 3.29 -1.58 5.73
CA ILE A 157 2.19 -0.65 5.59
C ILE A 157 0.98 -1.46 5.15
N PRO A 158 -0.10 -1.49 5.93
CA PRO A 158 -1.33 -2.14 5.51
C PRO A 158 -1.87 -1.43 4.26
N VAL A 159 -2.39 -2.22 3.32
CA VAL A 159 -3.03 -1.69 2.11
C VAL A 159 -4.45 -2.20 2.04
N MET A 160 -5.31 -1.43 1.38
CA MET A 160 -6.69 -1.84 1.14
C MET A 160 -6.74 -3.03 0.19
N GLY A 161 -7.90 -3.69 0.13
CA GLY A 161 -8.14 -4.76 -0.83
C GLY A 161 -7.94 -4.29 -2.27
N GLU A 162 -7.71 -5.25 -3.17
CA GLU A 162 -7.59 -4.96 -4.59
C GLU A 162 -8.83 -4.22 -5.13
N GLY A 163 -8.60 -3.05 -5.73
CA GLY A 163 -9.64 -2.16 -6.25
C GLY A 163 -10.23 -1.18 -5.23
N GLU A 164 -9.93 -1.34 -3.94
CA GLU A 164 -10.44 -0.45 -2.90
C GLU A 164 -9.62 0.84 -2.77
N CYS A 165 -10.25 1.87 -2.20
CA CYS A 165 -9.63 3.16 -1.95
C CYS A 165 -9.24 3.28 -0.47
N GLY A 166 -8.02 3.73 -0.17
CA GLY A 166 -7.59 4.02 1.20
C GLY A 166 -6.31 4.82 1.28
N GLY A 167 -5.52 4.62 2.33
CA GLY A 167 -4.32 5.42 2.60
C GLY A 167 -3.22 5.27 1.54
N SER A 168 -2.59 6.39 1.17
CA SER A 168 -1.37 6.41 0.35
C SER A 168 -0.12 6.27 1.24
N PHE A 169 0.87 5.54 0.74
CA PHE A 169 2.18 5.39 1.40
C PHE A 169 3.15 6.55 1.10
N THR A 170 2.80 7.46 0.19
CA THR A 170 3.62 8.64 -0.14
C THR A 170 3.01 9.97 0.31
N GLY A 171 1.94 9.92 1.11
CA GLY A 171 1.30 11.09 1.71
C GLY A 171 0.23 11.75 0.84
N PHE A 172 -0.27 11.08 -0.19
CA PHE A 172 -1.47 11.52 -0.92
C PHE A 172 -2.74 11.31 -0.08
N ALA A 173 -3.82 11.98 -0.47
CA ALA A 173 -5.10 11.89 0.23
C ALA A 173 -5.67 10.47 0.17
N ALA A 174 -5.50 9.79 -0.96
CA ALA A 174 -5.88 8.38 -1.11
C ALA A 174 -5.04 7.64 -2.16
N ALA A 175 -5.07 6.32 -2.08
CA ALA A 175 -4.52 5.41 -3.07
C ALA A 175 -5.44 4.20 -3.30
N SER A 176 -5.39 3.65 -4.51
CA SER A 176 -5.96 2.35 -4.84
C SER A 176 -4.92 1.42 -5.45
N TRP A 177 -5.09 0.12 -5.20
CA TRP A 177 -4.12 -0.93 -5.53
C TRP A 177 -4.79 -1.96 -6.42
N ARG A 178 -4.10 -2.44 -7.45
CA ARG A 178 -4.60 -3.55 -8.27
C ARG A 178 -3.49 -4.39 -8.84
N CYS A 179 -3.83 -5.64 -9.14
CA CYS A 179 -2.97 -6.57 -9.84
C CYS A 179 -3.39 -6.63 -11.30
N VAL A 180 -2.45 -6.35 -12.18
CA VAL A 180 -2.68 -6.32 -13.62
C VAL A 180 -1.72 -7.28 -14.32
N PRO A 181 -2.12 -7.90 -15.43
CA PRO A 181 -1.18 -8.66 -16.25
C PRO A 181 -0.01 -7.76 -16.67
N GLU A 182 1.23 -8.24 -16.57
CA GLU A 182 2.41 -7.46 -16.94
C GLU A 182 2.35 -6.97 -18.39
N ASP A 183 1.85 -7.82 -19.29
CA ASP A 183 1.62 -7.52 -20.72
C ASP A 183 0.73 -6.27 -20.94
N SER A 184 -0.12 -5.90 -19.96
CA SER A 184 -1.00 -4.72 -20.06
C SER A 184 -0.32 -3.39 -19.71
N LEU A 185 0.91 -3.42 -19.19
CA LEU A 185 1.65 -2.22 -18.78
C LEU A 185 2.45 -1.57 -19.92
N ASP A 186 2.66 -2.30 -21.02
CA ASP A 186 3.47 -1.87 -22.15
C ASP A 186 2.65 -1.21 -23.26
N ASP A 187 1.32 -1.22 -23.14
CA ASP A 187 0.45 -0.45 -24.02
C ASP A 187 0.58 1.05 -23.70
N PRO A 188 1.09 1.89 -24.63
CA PRO A 188 1.16 3.32 -24.40
C PRO A 188 -0.27 3.88 -24.33
N VAL A 189 -0.68 4.28 -23.13
CA VAL A 189 -1.93 5.03 -22.88
C VAL A 189 -1.83 6.44 -23.44
#